data_AF-A0A3C2AI69-F1
#
_entry.id   AF-A0A3C2AI69-F1
#
_cell.length_a   1.000
_cell.length_b   1.000
_cell.length_c   1.000
_cell.angle_alpha   90.00
_cell.angle_beta   90.00
_cell.angle_gamma   90.00
#
_symmetry.space_group_name_H-M   'P 1'
#
loop_
_entity.id
_entity.type
_entity.pdbx_description
1 polymer ?
#
loop_
_entity_poly.entity_id
_entity_poly.type
_entity_poly.pdbx_seq_one_letter_code
_entity_poly.pdbx_strand_id
1 'polypeptide(L)'
;MAFNPLKKLSHKLIQRILSDDPEAFRHRLSLKHLKLIVEEIIFGVETRWGKGFDVVLLWAIVASLVAIMLESIPDFREQHGDILYIVEWCFTIFFTLEYILRLWVTEKSKDYAFSFLGVIDLLAIIPTYLSLFVVGTHFLLVIRAIRLLRVFRVLKLVRYLTGAQMLVTAIKASKEKVFVFLTAVVTMAVILGTLMYMVEGGDNGFDSIPRSIYWAIVTLTTVGYGDIAPGTVIGQFLAALIMILGYSIIAVPTGIVSVEVAKASREESTTTCARCGETEHLSESRFCHKCGERIVSDS
;
A
#
# COMPACT_ATOMS: atom_id res chain seq x y z
N MET A 1 -36.95 -25.33 -20.31
CA MET A 1 -35.73 -24.84 -21.00
C MET A 1 -34.63 -24.67 -19.97
N ALA A 2 -33.73 -25.66 -19.87
CA ALA A 2 -32.66 -25.68 -18.88
C ALA A 2 -31.58 -24.65 -19.25
N PHE A 3 -31.32 -23.71 -18.34
CA PHE A 3 -30.23 -22.75 -18.43
C PHE A 3 -28.92 -23.55 -18.39
N ASN A 4 -28.16 -23.56 -19.49
CA ASN A 4 -26.93 -24.35 -19.59
C ASN A 4 -25.71 -23.45 -19.30
N PRO A 5 -25.16 -23.45 -18.07
CA PRO A 5 -24.06 -22.58 -17.66
C PRO A 5 -22.72 -22.92 -18.36
N LEU A 6 -22.66 -24.03 -19.10
CA LEU A 6 -21.43 -24.55 -19.72
C LEU A 6 -20.97 -23.78 -20.95
N LYS A 7 -21.77 -22.87 -21.51
CA LYS A 7 -21.45 -22.18 -22.77
C LYS A 7 -20.44 -21.03 -22.64
N LYS A 8 -20.00 -20.71 -21.41
CA LYS A 8 -19.01 -19.65 -21.11
C LYS A 8 -17.63 -20.17 -20.70
N LEU A 9 -17.41 -21.48 -20.69
CA LEU A 9 -16.15 -22.06 -20.25
C LEU A 9 -15.23 -22.35 -21.45
N SER A 10 -13.94 -22.04 -21.29
CA SER A 10 -12.87 -22.27 -22.29
C SER A 10 -12.86 -23.73 -22.78
N HIS A 11 -12.65 -23.93 -24.08
CA HIS A 11 -12.67 -25.24 -24.75
C HIS A 11 -11.69 -26.26 -24.13
N LYS A 12 -10.59 -25.79 -23.52
CA LYS A 12 -9.62 -26.62 -22.77
C LYS A 12 -10.21 -27.24 -21.49
N LEU A 13 -11.22 -26.59 -20.90
CA LEU A 13 -11.86 -27.05 -19.68
C LEU A 13 -12.79 -28.24 -19.96
N ILE A 14 -13.49 -28.23 -21.10
CA ILE A 14 -14.46 -29.25 -21.50
C ILE A 14 -13.78 -30.60 -21.73
N GLN A 15 -12.61 -30.62 -22.38
CA GLN A 15 -11.86 -31.86 -22.61
C GLN A 15 -11.31 -32.51 -21.34
N ARG A 16 -10.95 -31.72 -20.31
CA ARG A 16 -10.50 -32.25 -19.00
C ARG A 16 -11.63 -32.77 -18.11
N ILE A 17 -12.86 -32.36 -18.40
CA ILE A 17 -14.07 -32.73 -17.65
C ILE A 17 -14.58 -34.11 -18.09
N LEU A 18 -14.38 -34.48 -19.36
CA LEU A 18 -14.93 -35.72 -19.95
C LEU A 18 -14.14 -37.01 -19.65
N SER A 19 -12.97 -36.95 -19.00
CA SER A 19 -12.08 -38.10 -18.82
C SER A 19 -12.19 -38.82 -17.46
N ASP A 20 -12.98 -38.33 -16.51
CA ASP A 20 -13.00 -38.85 -15.12
C ASP A 20 -14.39 -39.36 -14.68
N ASP A 21 -14.38 -40.43 -13.88
CA ASP A 21 -15.48 -41.25 -13.34
C ASP A 21 -16.74 -40.47 -12.83
N PRO A 22 -17.97 -40.77 -13.34
CA PRO A 22 -19.18 -39.95 -13.15
C PRO A 22 -19.65 -39.66 -11.72
N GLU A 23 -19.40 -40.53 -10.74
CA GLU A 23 -19.82 -40.30 -9.34
C GLU A 23 -18.81 -39.43 -8.56
N ALA A 24 -17.51 -39.68 -8.74
CA ALA A 24 -16.45 -38.81 -8.24
C ALA A 24 -16.49 -37.43 -8.93
N PHE A 25 -16.92 -37.41 -10.19
CA PHE A 25 -17.13 -36.22 -11.00
C PHE A 25 -18.21 -35.31 -10.40
N ARG A 26 -19.37 -35.82 -9.95
CA ARG A 26 -20.47 -34.97 -9.45
C ARG A 26 -20.11 -34.14 -8.22
N HIS A 27 -19.35 -34.72 -7.27
CA HIS A 27 -18.88 -34.03 -6.06
C HIS A 27 -17.69 -33.10 -6.36
N ARG A 28 -16.77 -33.51 -7.23
CA ARG A 28 -15.65 -32.65 -7.70
C ARG A 28 -16.13 -31.50 -8.58
N LEU A 29 -17.23 -31.67 -9.32
CA LEU A 29 -17.84 -30.63 -10.14
C LEU A 29 -18.37 -29.52 -9.23
N SER A 30 -19.12 -29.85 -8.17
CA SER A 30 -19.62 -28.87 -7.19
C SER A 30 -18.49 -28.06 -6.55
N LEU A 31 -17.47 -28.72 -6.00
CA LEU A 31 -16.35 -28.03 -5.34
C LEU A 31 -15.48 -27.22 -6.31
N LYS A 32 -15.20 -27.74 -7.52
CA LYS A 32 -14.47 -26.98 -8.54
C LYS A 32 -15.27 -25.78 -9.04
N HIS A 33 -16.59 -25.93 -9.23
CA HIS A 33 -17.45 -24.81 -9.64
C HIS A 33 -17.57 -23.76 -8.53
N LEU A 34 -17.72 -24.18 -7.28
CA LEU A 34 -17.73 -23.26 -6.13
C LEU A 34 -16.40 -22.50 -6.04
N LYS A 35 -15.27 -23.22 -6.19
CA LYS A 35 -13.93 -22.62 -6.19
C LYS A 35 -13.79 -21.57 -7.29
N LEU A 36 -14.21 -21.86 -8.52
CA LEU A 36 -14.18 -20.92 -9.64
C LEU A 36 -15.07 -19.68 -9.41
N ILE A 37 -16.27 -19.87 -8.84
CA ILE A 37 -17.16 -18.75 -8.52
C ILE A 37 -16.55 -17.87 -7.42
N VAL A 38 -15.99 -18.48 -6.37
CA VAL A 38 -15.34 -17.74 -5.28
C VAL A 38 -14.06 -17.05 -5.81
N GLU A 39 -13.31 -17.69 -6.70
CA GLU A 39 -12.15 -17.07 -7.38
C GLU A 39 -12.54 -15.83 -8.16
N GLU A 40 -13.61 -15.91 -8.95
CA GLU A 40 -14.14 -14.78 -9.70
C GLU A 40 -14.64 -13.64 -8.80
N ILE A 41 -15.23 -13.96 -7.63
CA ILE A 41 -15.68 -12.95 -6.66
C ILE A 41 -14.51 -12.33 -5.91
N ILE A 42 -13.48 -13.10 -5.57
CA ILE A 42 -12.36 -12.65 -4.71
C ILE A 42 -11.26 -11.95 -5.51
N PHE A 43 -11.06 -12.35 -6.78
CA PHE A 43 -10.00 -11.83 -7.65
C PHE A 43 -10.52 -11.13 -8.92
N GLY A 44 -11.80 -11.31 -9.28
CA GLY A 44 -12.36 -10.71 -10.50
C GLY A 44 -12.76 -9.25 -10.32
N VAL A 45 -11.85 -8.35 -10.69
CA VAL A 45 -12.06 -6.88 -10.66
C VAL A 45 -13.12 -6.39 -11.65
N GLU A 46 -13.46 -7.18 -12.67
CA GLU A 46 -14.41 -6.78 -13.71
C GLU A 46 -15.86 -7.14 -13.39
N THR A 47 -16.10 -8.08 -12.47
CA THR A 47 -17.45 -8.54 -12.16
C THR A 47 -18.14 -7.64 -11.13
N ARG A 48 -19.47 -7.50 -11.25
CA ARG A 48 -20.27 -6.74 -10.28
C ARG A 48 -20.16 -7.30 -8.86
N TRP A 49 -20.03 -8.63 -8.75
CA TRP A 49 -19.89 -9.32 -7.48
C TRP A 49 -18.51 -9.12 -6.85
N GLY A 50 -17.43 -9.13 -7.65
CA GLY A 50 -16.09 -8.80 -7.16
C GLY A 50 -15.98 -7.36 -6.70
N LYS A 51 -16.48 -6.39 -7.49
CA LYS A 51 -16.54 -4.98 -7.07
C LYS A 51 -17.36 -4.79 -5.79
N GLY A 52 -18.49 -5.47 -5.66
CA GLY A 52 -19.32 -5.42 -4.46
C GLY A 52 -18.60 -5.97 -3.23
N PHE A 53 -17.92 -7.11 -3.38
CA PHE A 53 -17.11 -7.72 -2.32
C PHE A 53 -15.97 -6.80 -1.86
N ASP A 54 -15.24 -6.22 -2.81
CA ASP A 54 -14.15 -5.27 -2.54
C ASP A 54 -14.65 -4.01 -1.82
N VAL A 55 -15.80 -3.46 -2.22
CA VAL A 55 -16.43 -2.31 -1.54
C VAL A 55 -16.85 -2.65 -0.11
N VAL A 56 -17.44 -3.84 0.10
CA VAL A 56 -17.81 -4.30 1.45
C VAL A 56 -16.58 -4.46 2.33
N LEU A 57 -15.51 -5.07 1.81
CA LEU A 57 -14.24 -5.20 2.53
C LEU A 57 -13.63 -3.84 2.86
N LEU A 58 -13.64 -2.90 1.93
CA LEU A 58 -13.16 -1.54 2.14
C LEU A 58 -13.90 -0.88 3.31
N TRP A 59 -15.23 -0.90 3.29
CA TRP A 59 -16.04 -0.37 4.38
C TRP A 59 -15.80 -1.09 5.70
N ALA A 60 -15.62 -2.41 5.69
CA ALA A 60 -15.28 -3.17 6.89
C ALA A 60 -13.92 -2.76 7.48
N ILE A 61 -12.91 -2.51 6.63
CA ILE A 61 -11.60 -2.01 7.07
C ILE A 61 -11.76 -0.64 7.73
N VAL A 62 -12.41 0.31 7.05
CA VAL A 62 -12.64 1.66 7.57
C VAL A 62 -13.43 1.62 8.89
N ALA A 63 -14.52 0.86 8.96
CA ALA A 63 -15.31 0.71 10.17
C ALA A 63 -14.51 0.08 11.32
N SER A 64 -13.64 -0.90 11.03
CA SER A 64 -12.76 -1.48 12.03
C SER A 64 -11.72 -0.49 12.57
N LEU A 65 -11.24 0.44 11.76
CA LEU A 65 -10.35 1.52 12.19
C LEU A 65 -11.10 2.53 13.06
N VAL A 66 -12.33 2.87 12.69
CA VAL A 66 -13.20 3.73 13.52
C VAL A 66 -13.45 3.09 14.88
N ALA A 67 -13.71 1.78 14.94
CA ALA A 67 -13.86 1.07 16.22
C ALA A 67 -12.60 1.18 17.10
N ILE A 68 -11.40 1.06 16.51
CA ILE A 68 -10.12 1.25 17.23
C ILE A 68 -9.97 2.70 17.73
N MET A 69 -10.33 3.69 16.91
CA MET A 69 -10.31 5.09 17.32
C MET A 69 -11.27 5.35 18.49
N LEU A 70 -12.49 4.79 18.45
CA LEU A 70 -13.45 4.89 19.56
C LEU A 70 -12.93 4.18 20.83
N GLU A 71 -12.32 3.00 20.69
CA GLU A 71 -11.70 2.29 21.81
C GLU A 71 -10.54 3.07 22.43
N SER A 72 -9.86 3.94 21.67
CA SER A 72 -8.76 4.77 22.17
C SER A 72 -9.20 5.89 23.12
N ILE A 73 -10.48 6.27 23.09
CA ILE A 73 -11.06 7.31 23.96
C ILE A 73 -11.45 6.66 25.31
N PRO A 74 -10.89 7.10 26.46
CA PRO A 74 -11.15 6.49 27.76
C PRO A 74 -12.64 6.44 28.14
N ASP A 75 -13.35 7.56 28.01
CA ASP A 75 -14.78 7.66 28.36
C ASP A 75 -15.64 6.69 27.55
N PHE A 76 -15.33 6.54 26.26
CA PHE A 76 -16.04 5.63 25.37
C PHE A 76 -15.76 4.17 25.70
N ARG A 77 -14.51 3.85 26.04
CA ARG A 77 -14.09 2.52 26.46
C ARG A 77 -14.75 2.10 27.78
N GLU A 78 -14.86 3.01 28.74
CA GLU A 78 -15.50 2.69 30.03
C GLU A 78 -16.99 2.41 29.88
N GLN A 79 -17.68 3.12 28.99
CA GLN A 79 -19.13 2.96 28.79
C GLN A 79 -19.49 1.84 27.80
N HIS A 80 -18.67 1.60 26.77
CA HIS A 80 -19.02 0.72 25.64
C HIS A 80 -17.96 -0.37 25.36
N GLY A 81 -17.04 -0.63 26.30
CA GLY A 81 -15.93 -1.56 26.12
C GLY A 81 -16.35 -2.95 25.65
N ASP A 82 -17.42 -3.51 26.22
CA ASP A 82 -17.92 -4.84 25.85
C ASP A 82 -18.46 -4.88 24.42
N ILE A 83 -19.19 -3.83 23.99
CA ILE A 83 -19.71 -3.71 22.63
C ILE A 83 -18.55 -3.58 21.64
N LEU A 84 -17.56 -2.74 21.95
CA LEU A 84 -16.37 -2.56 21.12
C LEU A 84 -15.57 -3.86 21.00
N TYR A 85 -15.47 -4.64 22.07
CA TYR A 85 -14.85 -5.97 22.04
C TYR A 85 -15.58 -6.96 21.13
N ILE A 86 -16.92 -7.00 21.20
CA ILE A 86 -17.74 -7.84 20.31
C ILE A 86 -17.54 -7.42 18.85
N VAL A 87 -17.63 -6.12 18.56
CA VAL A 87 -17.42 -5.55 17.23
C VAL A 87 -16.03 -5.90 16.69
N GLU A 88 -15.01 -5.80 17.53
CA GLU A 88 -13.65 -6.17 17.17
C GLU A 88 -13.53 -7.65 16.78
N TRP A 89 -14.15 -8.55 17.56
CA TRP A 89 -14.21 -9.97 17.23
C TRP A 89 -14.98 -10.24 15.95
N CYS A 90 -16.10 -9.55 15.72
CA CYS A 90 -16.85 -9.64 14.47
C CYS A 90 -15.96 -9.30 13.26
N PHE A 91 -15.23 -8.17 13.30
CA PHE A 91 -14.30 -7.80 12.23
C PHE A 91 -13.14 -8.79 12.10
N THR A 92 -12.60 -9.27 13.22
CA THR A 92 -11.49 -10.25 13.21
C THR A 92 -11.93 -11.53 12.52
N ILE A 93 -13.08 -12.09 12.90
CA ILE A 93 -13.64 -13.30 12.30
C ILE A 93 -13.91 -13.07 10.81
N PHE A 94 -14.50 -11.93 10.45
CA PHE A 94 -14.75 -11.57 9.05
C PHE A 94 -13.46 -11.55 8.21
N PHE A 95 -12.40 -10.90 8.69
CA PHE A 95 -11.10 -10.88 8.01
C PHE A 95 -10.38 -12.22 8.01
N THR A 96 -10.55 -13.04 9.05
CA THR A 96 -10.01 -14.41 9.09
C THR A 96 -10.70 -15.29 8.05
N LEU A 97 -12.04 -15.21 7.93
CA LEU A 97 -12.79 -15.93 6.90
C LEU A 97 -12.36 -15.50 5.50
N GLU A 98 -12.18 -14.20 5.28
CA GLU A 98 -11.66 -13.68 4.02
C GLU A 98 -10.26 -14.22 3.70
N TYR A 99 -9.33 -14.21 4.66
CA TYR A 99 -8.00 -14.77 4.48
C TYR A 99 -8.01 -16.28 4.17
N ILE A 100 -8.84 -17.05 4.89
CA ILE A 100 -9.02 -18.49 4.66
C ILE A 100 -9.59 -18.75 3.26
N LEU A 101 -10.60 -17.99 2.84
CA LEU A 101 -11.19 -18.11 1.51
C LEU A 101 -10.14 -17.83 0.42
N ARG A 102 -9.30 -16.80 0.58
CA ARG A 102 -8.19 -16.52 -0.34
C ARG A 102 -7.17 -17.66 -0.41
N LEU A 103 -6.79 -18.23 0.74
CA LEU A 103 -5.87 -19.38 0.79
C LEU A 103 -6.47 -20.63 0.15
N TRP A 104 -7.77 -20.87 0.31
CA TRP A 104 -8.46 -22.04 -0.23
C TRP A 104 -8.63 -21.98 -1.75
N VAL A 105 -8.93 -20.78 -2.26
CA VAL A 105 -9.09 -20.53 -3.69
C VAL A 105 -7.75 -20.55 -4.43
N THR A 106 -6.69 -20.03 -3.83
CA THR A 106 -5.37 -19.99 -4.48
C THR A 106 -4.79 -21.39 -4.66
N GLU A 107 -4.37 -21.75 -5.88
CA GLU A 107 -3.82 -23.09 -6.18
C GLU A 107 -2.58 -23.44 -5.35
N LYS A 108 -1.74 -22.44 -5.04
CA LYS A 108 -0.55 -22.57 -4.19
C LYS A 108 -0.72 -21.73 -2.92
N SER A 109 -1.44 -22.27 -1.95
CA SER A 109 -1.76 -21.59 -0.69
C SER A 109 -0.53 -21.10 0.08
N LYS A 110 0.58 -21.86 0.07
CA LYS A 110 1.85 -21.44 0.70
C LYS A 110 2.44 -20.21 0.02
N ASP A 111 2.47 -20.18 -1.31
CA ASP A 111 2.99 -19.03 -2.07
C ASP A 111 2.16 -17.79 -1.79
N TYR A 112 0.84 -17.94 -1.63
CA TYR A 112 -0.03 -16.84 -1.21
C TYR A 112 0.30 -16.35 0.20
N ALA A 113 0.39 -17.25 1.18
CA ALA A 113 0.68 -16.90 2.58
C ALA A 113 1.99 -16.13 2.76
N PHE A 114 3.01 -16.45 1.96
CA PHE A 114 4.31 -15.75 1.95
C PHE A 114 4.40 -14.60 0.95
N SER A 115 3.33 -14.30 0.20
CA SER A 115 3.27 -13.13 -0.67
C SER A 115 3.07 -11.84 0.15
N PHE A 116 3.45 -10.69 -0.41
CA PHE A 116 3.27 -9.38 0.24
C PHE A 116 1.82 -9.14 0.70
N LEU A 117 0.85 -9.46 -0.15
CA LEU A 117 -0.58 -9.31 0.18
C LEU A 117 -1.05 -10.33 1.22
N GLY A 118 -0.57 -11.57 1.18
CA GLY A 118 -0.91 -12.59 2.18
C GLY A 118 -0.33 -12.27 3.56
N VAL A 119 0.89 -11.75 3.62
CA VAL A 119 1.50 -11.27 4.89
C VAL A 119 0.70 -10.10 5.46
N ILE A 120 0.24 -9.16 4.64
CA ILE A 120 -0.65 -8.07 5.08
C ILE A 120 -1.95 -8.63 5.66
N ASP A 121 -2.58 -9.59 4.96
CA ASP A 121 -3.83 -10.19 5.43
C ASP A 121 -3.65 -10.93 6.76
N LEU A 122 -2.50 -11.58 6.95
CA LEU A 122 -2.12 -12.26 8.18
C LEU A 122 -1.84 -11.27 9.33
N LEU A 123 -1.06 -10.21 9.09
CA LEU A 123 -0.77 -9.17 10.07
C LEU A 123 -2.03 -8.42 10.55
N ALA A 124 -3.06 -8.34 9.71
CA ALA A 124 -4.34 -7.73 10.06
C ALA A 124 -5.14 -8.54 11.11
N ILE A 125 -4.95 -9.86 11.18
CA ILE A 125 -5.70 -10.76 12.08
C ILE A 125 -4.89 -11.23 13.30
N ILE A 126 -3.56 -11.40 13.15
CA ILE A 126 -2.67 -11.92 14.21
C ILE A 126 -2.84 -11.20 15.56
N PRO A 127 -2.86 -9.85 15.64
CA PRO A 127 -2.83 -9.16 16.93
C PRO A 127 -3.97 -9.56 17.87
N THR A 128 -5.17 -9.78 17.34
CA THR A 128 -6.35 -10.18 18.15
C THR A 128 -6.20 -11.62 18.66
N TYR A 129 -5.74 -12.56 17.83
CA TYR A 129 -5.49 -13.93 18.29
C TYR A 129 -4.33 -14.01 19.28
N LEU A 130 -3.25 -13.25 19.07
CA LEU A 130 -2.10 -13.22 19.98
C LEU A 130 -2.49 -12.72 21.37
N SER A 131 -3.46 -11.80 21.45
CA SER A 131 -3.98 -11.30 22.73
C SER A 131 -4.66 -12.36 23.60
N LEU A 132 -5.12 -13.48 23.01
CA LEU A 132 -5.68 -14.62 23.76
C LEU A 132 -4.60 -15.49 24.43
N PHE A 133 -3.42 -15.58 23.83
CA PHE A 133 -2.33 -16.43 24.32
C PHE A 133 -1.49 -15.74 25.40
N VAL A 134 -1.42 -14.41 25.39
CA VAL A 134 -0.66 -13.62 26.36
C VAL A 134 -1.53 -13.35 27.59
N VAL A 135 -1.55 -14.30 28.53
CA VAL A 135 -2.27 -14.20 29.81
C VAL A 135 -1.26 -13.96 30.94
N GLY A 136 -1.34 -12.80 31.62
CA GLY A 136 -0.50 -12.50 32.79
C GLY A 136 -0.41 -11.01 33.12
N THR A 137 -0.38 -10.67 34.41
CA THR A 137 -0.34 -9.29 34.94
C THR A 137 0.95 -8.53 34.60
N HIS A 138 2.07 -9.23 34.43
CA HIS A 138 3.35 -8.64 34.01
C HIS A 138 3.40 -8.21 32.53
N PHE A 139 2.40 -8.60 31.72
CA PHE A 139 2.37 -8.33 30.29
C PHE A 139 1.34 -7.26 29.89
N LEU A 140 0.77 -6.50 30.83
CA LEU A 140 -0.26 -5.49 30.51
C LEU A 140 0.21 -4.45 29.47
N LEU A 141 1.47 -4.01 29.53
CA LEU A 141 2.05 -3.12 28.51
C LEU A 141 2.17 -3.79 27.14
N VAL A 142 2.58 -5.07 27.12
CA VAL A 142 2.72 -5.86 25.90
C VAL A 142 1.35 -6.12 25.27
N ILE A 143 0.35 -6.46 26.07
CA ILE A 143 -1.04 -6.65 25.63
C ILE A 143 -1.59 -5.34 25.05
N ARG A 144 -1.35 -4.18 25.70
CA ARG A 144 -1.75 -2.87 25.16
C ARG A 144 -1.07 -2.56 23.83
N ALA A 145 0.23 -2.82 23.71
CA ALA A 145 0.98 -2.62 22.48
C ALA A 145 0.46 -3.52 21.34
N ILE A 146 0.18 -4.79 21.62
CA ILE A 146 -0.39 -5.74 20.64
C ILE A 146 -1.75 -5.22 20.11
N ARG A 147 -2.60 -4.64 20.95
CA ARG A 147 -3.88 -4.05 20.50
C ARG A 147 -3.67 -2.92 19.50
N LEU A 148 -2.63 -2.10 19.66
CA LEU A 148 -2.30 -1.04 18.71
C LEU A 148 -1.88 -1.60 17.34
N LEU A 149 -1.26 -2.78 17.30
CA LEU A 149 -0.87 -3.43 16.03
C LEU A 149 -2.08 -3.77 15.15
N ARG A 150 -3.31 -3.78 15.69
CA ARG A 150 -4.54 -3.93 14.89
C ARG A 150 -4.70 -2.79 13.87
N VAL A 151 -4.03 -1.64 14.08
CA VAL A 151 -3.97 -0.57 13.07
C VAL A 151 -3.40 -1.08 11.75
N PHE A 152 -2.56 -2.13 11.75
CA PHE A 152 -2.04 -2.75 10.52
C PHE A 152 -3.13 -3.30 9.60
N ARG A 153 -4.37 -3.49 10.07
CA ARG A 153 -5.53 -3.75 9.19
C ARG A 153 -5.66 -2.70 8.09
N VAL A 154 -5.24 -1.45 8.34
CA VAL A 154 -5.19 -0.37 7.34
C VAL A 154 -4.34 -0.74 6.12
N LEU A 155 -3.32 -1.59 6.27
CA LEU A 155 -2.46 -2.01 5.17
C LEU A 155 -3.22 -2.83 4.13
N LYS A 156 -4.36 -3.45 4.47
CA LYS A 156 -5.24 -4.10 3.48
C LYS A 156 -5.75 -3.12 2.42
N LEU A 157 -5.78 -1.82 2.70
CA LEU A 157 -6.17 -0.79 1.74
C LEU A 157 -5.27 -0.77 0.49
N VAL A 158 -4.02 -1.22 0.61
CA VAL A 158 -3.05 -1.26 -0.50
C VAL A 158 -3.58 -2.06 -1.70
N ARG A 159 -4.44 -3.06 -1.47
CA ARG A 159 -5.06 -3.86 -2.54
C ARG A 159 -6.01 -3.04 -3.42
N TYR A 160 -6.66 -2.02 -2.86
CA TYR A 160 -7.66 -1.20 -3.57
C TYR A 160 -7.08 0.03 -4.24
N LEU A 161 -5.80 0.30 -4.02
CA LEU A 161 -5.07 1.31 -4.77
C LEU A 161 -4.88 0.79 -6.21
N THR A 162 -5.91 0.91 -7.05
CA THR A 162 -5.82 0.66 -8.49
C THR A 162 -4.72 1.54 -9.06
N GLY A 163 -3.71 0.95 -9.70
CA GLY A 163 -2.50 1.67 -10.11
C GLY A 163 -1.35 1.66 -9.08
N ALA A 164 -1.51 1.01 -7.92
CA ALA A 164 -0.41 0.76 -7.00
C ALA A 164 0.76 0.04 -7.69
N GLN A 165 0.51 -0.83 -8.67
CA GLN A 165 1.57 -1.47 -9.43
C GLN A 165 2.41 -0.46 -10.24
N MET A 166 1.78 0.56 -10.83
CA MET A 166 2.48 1.64 -11.53
C MET A 166 3.27 2.50 -10.54
N LEU A 167 2.67 2.86 -9.41
CA LEU A 167 3.34 3.61 -8.34
C LEU A 167 4.52 2.83 -7.75
N VAL A 168 4.35 1.54 -7.48
CA VAL A 168 5.40 0.66 -6.95
C VAL A 168 6.52 0.52 -7.97
N THR A 169 6.21 0.38 -9.26
CA THR A 169 7.21 0.35 -10.33
C THR A 169 7.98 1.68 -10.39
N ALA A 170 7.28 2.82 -10.34
CA ALA A 170 7.89 4.14 -10.34
C ALA A 170 8.75 4.40 -9.09
N ILE A 171 8.32 3.97 -7.90
CA ILE A 171 9.09 4.06 -6.64
C ILE A 171 10.34 3.18 -6.73
N LYS A 172 10.23 1.95 -7.24
CA LYS A 172 11.38 1.06 -7.43
C LYS A 172 12.38 1.64 -8.43
N ALA A 173 11.90 2.28 -9.51
CA ALA A 173 12.75 2.94 -10.50
C ALA A 173 13.42 4.21 -9.95
N SER A 174 12.74 4.94 -9.06
CA SER A 174 13.26 6.18 -8.46
C SER A 174 14.09 5.95 -7.20
N LYS A 175 14.15 4.73 -6.65
CA LYS A 175 14.73 4.42 -5.33
C LYS A 175 16.14 4.98 -5.13
N GLU A 176 17.02 4.86 -6.12
CA GLU A 176 18.42 5.29 -6.01
C GLU A 176 18.53 6.81 -6.00
N LYS A 177 17.78 7.48 -6.88
CA LYS A 177 17.71 8.95 -6.97
C LYS A 177 17.11 9.54 -5.69
N VAL A 178 16.03 8.95 -5.19
CA VAL A 178 15.36 9.37 -3.94
C VAL A 178 16.28 9.13 -2.75
N PHE A 179 16.99 8.01 -2.69
CA PHE A 179 17.91 7.70 -1.59
C PHE A 179 19.08 8.68 -1.52
N VAL A 180 19.70 9.00 -2.66
CA VAL A 180 20.77 10.02 -2.73
C VAL A 180 20.24 11.38 -2.28
N PHE A 181 19.05 11.76 -2.75
CA PHE A 181 18.42 13.02 -2.37
C PHE A 181 18.11 13.10 -0.86
N LEU A 182 17.47 12.08 -0.28
CA LEU A 182 17.15 12.04 1.15
C LEU A 182 18.42 12.07 2.00
N THR A 183 19.48 11.37 1.57
CA THR A 183 20.78 11.43 2.25
C THR A 183 21.34 12.85 2.25
N ALA A 184 21.29 13.54 1.10
CA ALA A 184 21.73 14.93 1.00
C ALA A 184 20.91 15.89 1.89
N VAL A 185 19.59 15.71 1.95
CA VAL A 185 18.71 16.51 2.82
C VAL A 185 19.02 16.27 4.30
N VAL A 186 19.22 15.02 4.71
CA VAL A 186 19.59 14.70 6.10
C VAL A 186 20.96 15.28 6.44
N THR A 187 21.96 15.14 5.58
CA THR A 187 23.28 15.75 5.79
C THR A 187 23.19 17.28 5.87
N MET A 188 22.39 17.91 5.02
CA MET A 188 22.14 19.35 5.07
C MET A 188 21.48 19.76 6.40
N ALA A 189 20.47 19.03 6.86
CA ALA A 189 19.80 19.27 8.13
C ALA A 189 20.76 19.13 9.32
N VAL A 190 21.68 18.16 9.27
CA VAL A 190 22.75 18.01 10.28
C VAL A 190 23.65 19.24 10.31
N ILE A 191 24.09 19.73 9.16
CA ILE A 191 24.96 20.90 9.05
C ILE A 191 24.25 22.17 9.55
N LEU A 192 23.05 22.44 9.04
CA LEU A 192 22.26 23.63 9.39
C LEU A 192 21.83 23.61 10.87
N GLY A 193 21.40 22.45 11.37
CA GLY A 193 21.07 22.29 12.79
C GLY A 193 22.28 22.54 13.70
N THR A 194 23.45 22.01 13.35
CA THR A 194 24.69 22.26 14.10
C THR A 194 25.10 23.73 14.04
N LEU A 195 24.96 24.39 12.88
CA LEU A 195 25.22 25.82 12.74
C LEU A 195 24.30 26.66 13.64
N MET A 196 23.01 26.33 13.68
CA MET A 196 22.04 27.02 14.53
C MET A 196 22.33 26.82 16.02
N TYR A 197 22.72 25.61 16.44
CA TYR A 197 23.21 25.37 17.80
C TYR A 197 24.37 26.31 18.17
N MET A 198 25.33 26.49 17.25
CA MET A 198 26.46 27.39 17.48
C MET A 198 26.07 28.87 17.50
N VAL A 199 25.13 29.28 16.65
CA VAL A 199 24.69 30.68 16.54
C VAL A 199 23.80 31.10 17.71
N GLU A 200 22.88 30.22 18.13
CA GLU A 200 21.96 30.47 19.23
C GLU A 200 22.58 30.14 20.60
N GLY A 201 23.75 29.47 20.62
CA GLY A 201 24.59 29.34 21.81
C GLY A 201 24.00 28.46 22.93
N GLY A 202 23.04 27.59 22.64
CA GLY A 202 22.34 26.79 23.66
C GLY A 202 20.98 27.35 24.09
N ASP A 203 20.64 28.57 23.65
CA ASP A 203 19.39 29.25 24.04
C ASP A 203 18.26 29.03 23.03
N ASN A 204 17.06 29.55 23.34
CA ASN A 204 15.89 29.53 22.45
C ASN A 204 15.45 28.13 21.95
N GLY A 205 15.76 27.09 22.72
CA GLY A 205 15.44 25.70 22.39
C GLY A 205 16.52 24.99 21.57
N PHE A 206 17.62 25.65 21.23
CA PHE A 206 18.80 25.07 20.59
C PHE A 206 19.79 24.54 21.64
N ASP A 207 19.31 23.76 22.61
CA ASP A 207 20.09 23.27 23.76
C ASP A 207 21.09 22.14 23.45
N SER A 208 20.95 21.53 22.28
CA SER A 208 21.74 20.38 21.86
C SER A 208 21.71 20.25 20.34
N ILE A 209 22.76 19.63 19.79
CA ILE A 209 22.87 19.40 18.33
C ILE A 209 21.67 18.58 17.82
N PRO A 210 21.28 17.42 18.42
CA PRO A 210 20.14 16.65 17.93
C PRO A 210 18.81 17.43 17.93
N ARG A 211 18.58 18.27 18.95
CA ARG A 211 17.37 19.11 19.03
C ARG A 211 17.38 20.21 17.95
N SER A 212 18.55 20.77 17.67
CA SER A 212 18.74 21.76 16.59
C SER A 212 18.60 21.13 15.20
N ILE A 213 19.01 19.87 15.03
CA ILE A 213 18.77 19.08 13.80
C ILE A 213 17.26 18.82 13.63
N TYR A 214 16.55 18.47 14.70
CA TYR A 214 15.09 18.35 14.67
C TYR A 214 14.44 19.65 14.18
N TRP A 215 14.85 20.81 14.71
CA TRP A 215 14.38 22.12 14.22
C TRP A 215 14.69 22.32 12.73
N ALA A 216 15.90 21.97 12.28
CA ALA A 216 16.28 22.09 10.88
C ALA A 216 15.42 21.20 9.97
N ILE A 217 15.11 19.97 10.38
CA ILE A 217 14.20 19.07 9.64
C ILE A 217 12.79 19.68 9.57
N VAL A 218 12.24 20.12 10.70
CA VAL A 218 10.89 20.73 10.78
C VAL A 218 10.80 21.98 9.90
N THR A 219 11.86 22.78 9.85
CA THR A 219 11.92 24.01 9.05
C THR A 219 12.12 23.72 7.56
N LEU A 220 13.06 22.83 7.20
CA LEU A 220 13.30 22.42 5.80
C LEU A 220 12.10 21.72 5.17
N THR A 221 11.34 20.97 5.98
CA THR A 221 10.11 20.30 5.53
C THR A 221 8.87 21.19 5.57
N THR A 222 9.03 22.49 5.90
CA THR A 222 7.96 23.49 5.98
C THR A 222 6.85 23.16 6.99
N VAL A 223 7.10 22.25 7.95
CA VAL A 223 6.12 21.87 8.98
C VAL A 223 5.98 23.00 10.01
N GLY A 224 7.10 23.50 10.53
CA GLY A 224 7.13 24.70 11.38
C GLY A 224 6.24 24.64 12.63
N TYR A 225 6.42 23.65 13.51
CA TYR A 225 5.64 23.52 14.75
C TYR A 225 5.71 24.75 15.67
N GLY A 226 6.79 25.54 15.59
CA GLY A 226 6.98 26.75 16.39
C GLY A 226 7.40 26.47 17.84
N ASP A 227 7.76 25.22 18.16
CA ASP A 227 8.25 24.78 19.47
C ASP A 227 9.71 25.20 19.74
N ILE A 228 10.49 25.45 18.68
CA ILE A 228 11.86 25.98 18.72
C ILE A 228 11.96 27.08 17.65
N ALA A 229 12.53 28.23 17.97
CA ALA A 229 12.70 29.34 17.05
C ALA A 229 13.91 30.20 17.41
N PRO A 230 14.70 30.69 16.44
CA PRO A 230 15.87 31.50 16.74
C PRO A 230 15.50 32.85 17.35
N GLY A 231 16.16 33.18 18.45
CA GLY A 231 16.03 34.48 19.11
C GLY A 231 17.07 35.49 18.63
N THR A 232 18.20 35.04 18.08
CA THR A 232 19.25 35.96 17.62
C THR A 232 18.96 36.53 16.24
N VAL A 233 19.43 37.76 15.97
CA VAL A 233 19.29 38.41 14.65
C VAL A 233 19.95 37.57 13.55
N ILE A 234 21.12 37.00 13.83
CA ILE A 234 21.85 36.14 12.89
C ILE A 234 21.10 34.82 12.67
N GLY A 235 20.58 34.20 13.72
CA GLY A 235 19.79 32.97 13.63
C GLY A 235 18.49 33.17 12.86
N GLN A 236 17.81 34.31 13.03
CA GLN A 236 16.62 34.67 12.26
C GLN A 236 16.94 34.87 10.77
N PHE A 237 18.05 35.54 10.45
CA PHE A 237 18.52 35.67 9.08
C PHE A 237 18.82 34.31 8.44
N LEU A 238 19.53 33.42 9.16
CA LEU A 238 19.80 32.06 8.70
C LEU A 238 18.51 31.26 8.54
N ALA A 239 17.57 31.35 9.47
CA ALA A 239 16.28 30.68 9.36
C ALA A 239 15.49 31.14 8.13
N ALA A 240 15.52 32.42 7.79
CA ALA A 240 14.90 32.92 6.56
C ALA A 240 15.49 32.25 5.30
N LEU A 241 16.81 32.09 5.24
CA LEU A 241 17.47 31.37 4.14
C LEU A 241 17.10 29.88 4.11
N ILE A 242 17.04 29.24 5.28
CA ILE A 242 16.67 27.82 5.41
C ILE A 242 15.22 27.58 4.95
N MET A 243 14.29 28.49 5.26
CA MET A 243 12.91 28.40 4.80
C MET A 243 12.79 28.46 3.27
N ILE A 244 13.54 29.35 2.61
CA ILE A 244 13.58 29.44 1.14
C ILE A 244 14.17 28.16 0.53
N LEU A 245 15.22 27.62 1.15
CA LEU A 245 15.83 26.35 0.73
C LEU A 245 14.84 25.18 0.86
N GLY A 246 14.04 25.14 1.93
CA GLY A 246 13.03 24.12 2.18
C GLY A 246 12.01 23.99 1.06
N TYR A 247 11.49 25.12 0.56
CA TYR A 247 10.59 25.13 -0.60
C TYR A 247 11.20 24.46 -1.84
N SER A 248 12.50 24.70 -2.09
CA SER A 248 13.21 24.11 -3.24
C SER A 248 13.36 22.59 -3.09
N ILE A 249 13.57 22.10 -1.87
CA ILE A 249 13.77 20.68 -1.55
C ILE A 249 12.49 19.86 -1.81
N ILE A 250 11.30 20.38 -1.46
CA ILE A 250 10.03 19.64 -1.63
C ILE A 250 9.73 19.32 -3.12
N ALA A 251 10.15 20.18 -4.05
CA ALA A 251 9.92 19.99 -5.48
C ALA A 251 10.69 18.81 -6.08
N VAL A 252 11.89 18.50 -5.55
CA VAL A 252 12.80 17.50 -6.13
C VAL A 252 12.26 16.07 -6.09
N PRO A 253 11.85 15.49 -4.93
CA PRO A 253 11.35 14.12 -4.89
C PRO A 253 10.04 13.99 -5.67
N THR A 254 9.20 15.02 -5.63
CA THR A 254 7.97 15.11 -6.43
C THR A 254 8.30 15.03 -7.92
N GLY A 255 9.29 15.79 -8.39
CA GLY A 255 9.75 15.76 -9.78
C GLY A 255 10.34 14.41 -10.19
N ILE A 256 11.21 13.82 -9.35
CA ILE A 256 11.82 12.52 -9.61
C ILE A 256 10.75 11.44 -9.76
N VAL A 257 9.81 11.35 -8.82
CA VAL A 257 8.75 10.34 -8.85
C VAL A 257 7.78 10.60 -10.01
N SER A 258 7.42 11.86 -10.27
CA SER A 258 6.51 12.21 -11.37
C SER A 258 7.04 11.78 -12.73
N VAL A 259 8.35 11.92 -12.97
CA VAL A 259 8.99 11.46 -14.22
C VAL A 259 8.91 9.94 -14.35
N GLU A 260 9.16 9.19 -13.27
CA GLU A 260 9.08 7.72 -13.33
C GLU A 260 7.63 7.22 -13.44
N VAL A 261 6.67 7.90 -12.81
CA VAL A 261 5.22 7.61 -13.01
C VAL A 261 4.82 7.87 -14.45
N ALA A 262 5.23 9.00 -15.03
CA ALA A 262 4.93 9.34 -16.43
C ALA A 262 5.53 8.34 -17.43
N LYS A 263 6.72 7.79 -17.12
CA LYS A 263 7.32 6.70 -17.90
C LYS A 263 6.57 5.39 -17.72
N ALA A 264 6.22 5.03 -16.49
CA ALA A 264 5.47 3.81 -16.19
C ALA A 264 4.06 3.79 -16.81
N SER A 265 3.47 4.96 -17.05
CA SER A 265 2.19 5.11 -17.76
C SER A 265 2.31 5.07 -19.29
N ARG A 266 3.52 5.12 -19.87
CA ARG A 266 3.68 4.98 -21.32
C ARG A 266 3.62 3.50 -21.69
N GLU A 267 2.60 3.11 -22.44
CA GLU A 267 2.58 1.85 -23.16
C GLU A 267 3.55 1.96 -24.35
N GLU A 268 4.76 1.42 -24.21
CA GLU A 268 5.67 1.23 -25.34
C GLU A 268 5.18 0.03 -26.17
N SER A 269 4.95 0.27 -27.46
CA SER A 269 4.64 -0.80 -28.41
C SER A 269 5.92 -1.58 -28.66
N THR A 270 5.88 -2.90 -28.47
CA THR A 270 6.99 -3.81 -28.82
C THR A 270 7.10 -4.07 -30.33
N THR A 271 6.31 -3.38 -31.15
CA THR A 271 6.27 -3.60 -32.60
C THR A 271 7.51 -3.00 -33.26
N THR A 272 8.43 -3.85 -33.72
CA THR A 272 9.60 -3.40 -34.47
C THR A 272 9.21 -2.91 -35.87
N CYS A 273 9.68 -1.72 -36.25
CA CYS A 273 9.50 -1.20 -37.59
C CYS A 273 10.24 -2.07 -38.62
N ALA A 274 9.50 -2.68 -39.54
CA ALA A 274 10.04 -3.59 -40.57
C ALA A 274 11.08 -2.94 -41.50
N ARG A 275 11.03 -1.62 -41.71
CA ARG A 275 11.93 -0.91 -42.63
C ARG A 275 13.27 -0.48 -42.01
N CYS A 276 13.24 0.16 -40.84
CA CYS A 276 14.44 0.74 -40.22
C CYS A 276 14.88 0.03 -38.93
N GLY A 277 14.15 -1.00 -38.48
CA GLY A 277 14.48 -1.76 -37.27
C GLY A 277 14.28 -1.00 -35.95
N GLU A 278 13.58 0.13 -35.98
CA GLU A 278 13.28 0.91 -34.77
C GLU A 278 12.29 0.14 -33.89
N THR A 279 12.52 0.11 -32.58
CA THR A 279 11.71 -0.67 -31.62
C THR A 279 10.93 0.21 -30.66
N GLU A 280 11.30 1.49 -30.53
CA GLU A 280 10.67 2.43 -29.59
C GLU A 280 9.52 3.18 -30.27
N HIS A 281 8.31 2.62 -30.19
CA HIS A 281 7.09 3.25 -30.69
C HIS A 281 6.10 3.48 -29.55
N LEU A 282 5.36 4.60 -29.56
CA LEU A 282 4.22 4.78 -28.66
C LEU A 282 3.11 3.82 -29.08
N SER A 283 2.33 3.26 -28.15
CA SER A 283 1.28 2.26 -28.44
C SER A 283 0.25 2.67 -29.50
N GLU A 284 -0.02 3.98 -29.66
CA GLU A 284 -0.93 4.49 -30.69
C GLU A 284 -0.26 4.90 -32.02
N SER A 285 1.04 4.60 -32.21
CA SER A 285 1.79 5.02 -33.39
C SER A 285 1.40 4.22 -34.63
N ARG A 286 0.63 4.80 -35.55
CA ARG A 286 0.36 4.19 -36.87
C ARG A 286 1.55 4.21 -37.82
N PHE A 287 2.53 5.07 -37.55
CA PHE A 287 3.71 5.29 -38.39
C PHE A 287 4.98 5.36 -37.53
N CYS A 288 6.09 4.88 -38.09
CA CYS A 288 7.40 4.95 -37.49
C CYS A 288 7.88 6.40 -37.44
N HIS A 289 8.23 6.89 -36.25
CA HIS A 289 8.69 8.26 -36.03
C HIS A 289 10.03 8.56 -36.74
N LYS A 290 10.81 7.53 -37.09
CA LYS A 290 12.14 7.65 -37.70
C LYS A 290 12.14 7.58 -39.22
N CYS A 291 11.31 6.71 -39.82
CA CYS A 291 11.32 6.49 -41.28
C CYS A 291 9.95 6.67 -41.96
N GLY A 292 8.89 6.95 -41.19
CA GLY A 292 7.53 7.14 -41.72
C GLY A 292 6.82 5.87 -42.18
N GLU A 293 7.44 4.68 -42.02
CA GLU A 293 6.83 3.41 -42.40
C GLU A 293 5.59 3.09 -41.55
N ARG A 294 4.55 2.49 -42.14
CA ARG A 294 3.34 2.14 -41.40
C ARG A 294 3.61 0.94 -40.49
N ILE A 295 3.24 1.08 -39.21
CA ILE A 295 3.37 0.02 -38.21
C ILE A 295 1.99 -0.58 -38.03
N VAL A 296 1.85 -1.87 -38.35
CA VAL A 296 0.57 -2.58 -38.26
C VAL A 296 0.35 -2.96 -36.79
N SER A 297 -0.51 -2.23 -36.08
CA SER A 297 -1.05 -2.71 -34.82
C SER A 297 -2.23 -3.62 -35.13
N ASP A 298 -2.03 -4.94 -35.02
CA ASP A 298 -3.14 -5.90 -35.07
C ASP A 298 -4.04 -5.63 -33.85
N SER A 299 -5.21 -5.05 -34.12
CA SER A 299 -6.30 -4.81 -33.17
C SER A 299 -7.03 -6.08 -32.79
#